data_AF-A0A948C3V8-F1
#
_entry.id   AF-A0A948C3V8-F1
#
_cell.length_a   1.000
_cell.length_b   1.000
_cell.length_c   1.000
_cell.angle_alpha   90.00
_cell.angle_beta   90.00
_cell.angle_gamma   90.00
#
_symmetry.space_group_name_H-M   'P 1'
#
loop_
_entity.id
_entity.type
_entity.pdbx_description
1 polymer ?
#
loop_
_entity_poly.entity_id
_entity_poly.type
_entity_poly.pdbx_seq_one_letter_code
_entity_poly.pdbx_strand_id
1 'polypeptide(L)' 'MDVIRTFLNWVLGILSLIALIVLLYGGFNMVTAAGDDAKYKKGFKILQQAAVGLAIVGLSWIIVSAIFWIIG' A
#
# COMPACT_ATOMS: atom_id res chain seq x y z
N MET A 1 -10.57 -11.08 21.43
CA MET A 1 -9.86 -10.06 20.62
C MET A 1 -9.29 -10.62 19.31
N ASP A 2 -9.53 -11.90 19.02
CA ASP A 2 -8.90 -12.60 17.89
C ASP A 2 -9.56 -12.36 16.54
N VAL A 3 -10.87 -12.08 16.51
CA VAL A 3 -11.59 -11.77 15.27
C VAL A 3 -11.01 -10.54 14.58
N ILE A 4 -10.70 -9.49 15.34
CA ILE A 4 -10.13 -8.25 14.79
C ILE A 4 -8.69 -8.47 14.31
N ARG A 5 -7.87 -9.23 15.07
CA ARG A 5 -6.50 -9.56 14.65
C ARG A 5 -6.50 -10.40 13.38
N THR A 6 -7.34 -11.42 13.29
CA THR A 6 -7.49 -12.27 12.11
C THR A 6 -8.01 -11.47 10.92
N PHE A 7 -9.01 -10.62 11.12
CA PHE A 7 -9.54 -9.75 10.08
C PHE A 7 -8.48 -8.77 9.56
N LEU A 8 -7.76 -8.08 10.45
CA LEU A 8 -6.65 -7.21 10.07
C LEU A 8 -5.57 -7.95 9.30
N ASN A 9 -5.15 -9.13 9.77
CA ASN A 9 -4.08 -9.89 9.12
C ASN A 9 -4.51 -10.36 7.72
N TRP A 10 -5.77 -10.74 7.56
CA TRP A 10 -6.35 -11.10 6.27
C TRP A 10 -6.42 -9.91 5.30
N VAL A 11 -6.90 -8.75 5.79
CA VAL A 11 -6.98 -7.50 5.03
C VAL A 11 -5.59 -6.97 4.66
N LEU A 12 -4.64 -6.97 5.60
CA LEU A 12 -3.24 -6.60 5.34
C LEU A 12 -2.59 -7.54 4.33
N GLY A 13 -2.86 -8.84 4.39
CA GLY A 13 -2.35 -9.81 3.42
C GLY A 13 -2.81 -9.49 2.00
N ILE A 14 -4.10 -9.22 1.81
CA ILE A 14 -4.66 -8.84 0.50
C ILE A 14 -4.12 -7.49 0.04
N LEU A 15 -4.09 -6.49 0.92
CA LEU A 15 -3.53 -5.16 0.62
C LEU A 15 -2.06 -5.23 0.22
N SER A 16 -1.27 -6.07 0.90
CA SER A 16 0.15 -6.25 0.58
C SER A 16 0.34 -6.82 -0.82
N LEU A 17 -0.52 -7.78 -1.22
CA LEU A 17 -0.50 -8.35 -2.55
C LEU A 17 -0.86 -7.31 -3.63
N ILE A 18 -1.92 -6.53 -3.38
CA ILE A 18 -2.33 -5.44 -4.27
C ILE A 18 -1.23 -4.39 -4.39
N ALA A 19 -0.63 -3.98 -3.27
CA ALA A 19 0.46 -3.02 -3.25
C ALA A 19 1.64 -3.50 -4.09
N LEU A 20 1.99 -4.79 -4.00
CA LEU A 20 3.05 -5.41 -4.80
C LEU A 20 2.74 -5.32 -6.30
N ILE A 21 1.51 -5.63 -6.72
CA ILE A 21 1.08 -5.53 -8.13
C ILE A 21 1.18 -4.08 -8.65
N VAL A 22 0.72 -3.11 -7.86
CA VAL A 22 0.76 -1.69 -8.24
C VAL A 22 2.20 -1.19 -8.32
N LEU A 23 3.06 -1.60 -7.39
CA LEU A 23 4.48 -1.23 -7.38
C LEU A 23 5.19 -1.80 -8.60
N LEU A 24 4.92 -3.06 -8.95
CA LEU A 24 5.43 -3.70 -10.14
C LEU A 24 4.95 -2.99 -11.40
N TYR A 25 3.66 -2.65 -11.50
CA TYR A 25 3.12 -1.96 -12.67
C TYR A 25 3.72 -0.55 -12.85
N GLY A 26 3.81 0.23 -11.77
CA GLY A 26 4.44 1.56 -11.79
C GLY A 26 5.92 1.48 -12.13
N GLY A 27 6.64 0.53 -11.53
CA GLY A 27 8.05 0.26 -11.79
C GLY A 27 8.33 -0.20 -13.21
N PHE A 28 7.55 -1.15 -13.73
CA PHE A 28 7.63 -1.59 -15.13
C PHE A 28 7.42 -0.43 -16.09
N ASN A 29 6.43 0.43 -15.82
CA ASN A 29 6.14 1.56 -16.69
C ASN A 29 7.25 2.63 -16.67
N MET A 30 8.04 2.73 -15.59
CA MET A 30 9.23 3.57 -15.53
C MET A 30 10.44 2.93 -16.24
N VAL A 31 10.69 1.64 -16.00
CA VAL A 31 11.84 0.92 -16.59
C VAL A 31 11.67 0.74 -18.10
N THR A 32 10.44 0.50 -18.57
CA THR A 32 10.12 0.35 -20.00
C THR A 32 9.87 1.68 -20.71
N ALA A 33 10.06 2.82 -20.03
CA ALA A 33 9.82 4.13 -20.63
C ALA A 33 10.77 4.41 -21.82
N ALA A 34 11.92 3.74 -21.93
CA ALA A 34 12.84 3.84 -23.07
C ALA A 34 13.17 5.29 -23.49
N GLY A 35 13.25 6.22 -22.53
CA GLY A 35 13.51 7.65 -22.76
C GLY A 35 12.26 8.52 -22.93
N ASP A 36 11.06 7.95 -22.88
CA ASP A 36 9.79 8.68 -22.90
C ASP A 36 9.44 9.24 -21.51
N ASP A 37 9.67 10.53 -21.31
CA ASP A 37 9.36 11.26 -20.08
C ASP A 37 7.87 11.13 -19.67
N ALA A 38 6.95 11.01 -20.62
CA ALA A 38 5.53 10.88 -20.30
C ALA A 38 5.24 9.54 -19.62
N LYS A 39 5.85 8.46 -20.10
CA LYS A 39 5.73 7.12 -19.48
C LYS A 39 6.38 7.08 -18.11
N TYR A 40 7.57 7.66 -17.96
CA TYR A 40 8.25 7.75 -16.68
C TYR A 40 7.39 8.50 -15.65
N LYS A 41 6.86 9.67 -16.01
CA LYS A 41 6.02 10.49 -15.13
C LYS A 41 4.71 9.79 -14.77
N LYS A 42 4.13 9.00 -15.68
CA LYS A 42 2.96 8.15 -15.41
C LYS A 42 3.28 7.08 -14.36
N GLY A 43 4.40 6.36 -14.52
CA GLY A 43 4.83 5.34 -13.56
C GLY A 43 5.16 5.93 -12.19
N PHE A 44 5.83 7.08 -12.16
CA PHE A 44 6.10 7.82 -10.92
C PHE A 44 4.81 8.23 -10.20
N LYS A 45 3.81 8.73 -10.93
CA LYS A 45 2.50 9.09 -10.37
C LYS A 45 1.78 7.88 -9.75
N ILE A 46 1.88 6.71 -10.39
CA ILE A 46 1.32 5.45 -9.87
C ILE A 46 2.03 5.06 -8.57
N LEU A 47 3.37 5.12 -8.54
CA LEU A 47 4.13 4.84 -7.32
C LEU A 47 3.81 5.83 -6.19
N GLN A 48 3.64 7.11 -6.50
CA GLN A 48 3.26 8.12 -5.51
C GLN A 48 1.87 7.83 -4.92
N GLN A 49 0.91 7.42 -5.75
CA GLN A 49 -0.41 7.00 -5.30
C GLN A 49 -0.35 5.72 -4.43
N ALA A 50 0.48 4.75 -4.83
CA ALA A 50 0.70 3.53 -4.04
C ALA A 50 1.31 3.85 -2.66
N ALA A 51 2.27 4.78 -2.60
CA ALA A 51 2.88 5.23 -1.36
C ALA A 51 1.85 5.87 -0.41
N VAL A 52 0.94 6.70 -0.94
CA VAL A 52 -0.15 7.28 -0.14
C VAL A 52 -1.10 6.19 0.36
N GLY A 53 -1.46 5.22 -0.48
CA GLY A 53 -2.28 4.08 -0.07
C GLY A 53 -1.66 3.28 1.08
N LEU A 54 -0.36 2.98 0.96
CA LEU A 54 0.40 2.29 2.03
C LEU A 54 0.46 3.11 3.32
N ALA A 55 0.62 4.43 3.23
CA ALA A 55 0.60 5.30 4.39
C ALA A 55 -0.74 5.26 5.13
N ILE A 56 -1.86 5.26 4.41
CA ILE A 56 -3.21 5.15 5.01
C ILE A 56 -3.39 3.81 5.73
N VAL A 57 -2.91 2.72 5.14
CA VAL A 57 -2.94 1.38 5.79
C VAL A 57 -2.10 1.39 7.07
N GLY A 58 -0.92 1.98 7.04
CA GLY A 58 -0.07 2.14 8.23
C GLY A 58 -0.76 2.95 9.33
N LEU A 59 -1.40 4.07 8.97
CA LEU A 59 -2.16 4.89 9.92
C LEU A 59 -3.34 4.13 10.54
N SER A 60 -4.04 3.33 9.73
CA SER A 60 -5.15 2.50 10.20
C SER A 60 -4.69 1.50 11.26
N TRP A 61 -3.52 0.89 11.06
CA TRP A 61 -2.94 -0.04 12.04
C TRP A 61 -2.59 0.63 13.36
N ILE A 62 -2.00 1.84 13.32
CA ILE A 62 -1.67 2.63 14.51
C ILE A 62 -2.93 2.96 15.32
N ILE A 63 -4.00 3.42 14.66
CA ILE A 63 -5.27 3.78 15.32
C ILE A 63 -5.87 2.54 15.99
N VAL A 64 -5.92 1.42 15.28
CA VAL A 64 -6.49 0.18 15.85
C VAL A 64 -5.66 -0.31 17.04
N SER A 65 -4.33 -0.27 16.93
CA SER A 65 -3.42 -0.61 18.04
C SER A 65 -3.62 0.29 19.26
N ALA A 66 -3.82 1.60 19.05
CA ALA A 66 -4.09 2.56 20.11
C ALA A 66 -5.42 2.28 20.83
N ILE A 67 -6.47 1.91 20.08
CA ILE A 67 -7.76 1.51 20.66
C ILE A 67 -7.60 0.25 21.51
N PHE A 68 -6.83 -0.74 21.03
CA PHE A 68 -6.53 -1.95 21.81
C PHE A 68 -5.76 -1.67 23.09
N TRP A 69 -4.83 -0.70 23.07
CA TRP A 69 -4.07 -0.31 24.24
C TRP A 69 -4.92 0.41 25.31
N ILE A 70 -5.99 1.11 24.89
CA ILE A 70 -6.90 1.81 25.80
C ILE A 70 -7.95 0.87 26.42
N ILE A 71 -8.41 -0.13 25.65
CA ILE A 71 -9.45 -1.07 26.08
C ILE A 71 -8.87 -2.24 26.90
N GLY A 72 -7.60 -2.59 26.68
CA GLY A 72 -6.86 -3.57 27.47
C GLY A 72 -6.33 -2.97 28.76
#